data_AF-A0A7S4AYY5-F1
#
_entry.id   AF-A0A7S4AYY5-F1
#
_cell.length_a   1.000
_cell.length_b   1.000
_cell.length_c   1.000
_cell.angle_alpha   90.00
_cell.angle_beta   90.00
_cell.angle_gamma   90.00
#
_symmetry.space_group_name_H-M   'P 1'
#
loop_
_entity.id
_entity.type
_entity.pdbx_description
1 polymer ?
#
loop_
_entity_poly.entity_id
_entity_poly.type
_entity_poly.pdbx_seq_one_letter_code
_entity_poly.pdbx_strand_id
1 'polypeptide(L)'
;SGQPHHLHISVETSAGMPAPLSPAHGRVSPRKMARPISPLTRRGGEEVLAKLVEELLSRGIDVSVPQPGHTGSSVRLPLQFFDNTDLERNTAEGWLSAALQRHGSKPNAVVLTPNSVGGGEWKLGRVFRYDRKGEQFVAHVKGEDGKLQEESPISLPRLSVMFLAEKIPEFAERFAGALRARDQCEASLLFQFYVRNMPTADVKTLTEGQVQRLLERAL
;
A
#
# COMPACT_ATOMS: atom_id res chain seq x y z
N SER A 1 -13.36 -69.42 -23.39
CA SER A 1 -13.82 -70.38 -24.41
C SER A 1 -14.36 -69.59 -25.59
N GLY A 2 -13.85 -69.88 -26.80
CA GLY A 2 -14.50 -69.48 -28.06
C GLY A 2 -14.05 -68.17 -28.70
N GLN A 3 -12.90 -68.18 -29.40
CA GLN A 3 -12.79 -67.44 -30.67
C GLN A 3 -13.82 -67.98 -31.69
N PRO A 4 -14.18 -67.22 -32.73
CA PRO A 4 -13.58 -67.55 -34.03
C PRO A 4 -13.29 -66.37 -35.00
N HIS A 5 -12.16 -66.53 -35.71
CA HIS A 5 -11.93 -66.39 -37.16
C HIS A 5 -11.96 -65.03 -37.88
N HIS A 6 -10.73 -64.55 -38.13
CA HIS A 6 -10.15 -64.05 -39.39
C HIS A 6 -11.05 -63.99 -40.64
N LEU A 7 -10.95 -62.87 -41.36
CA LEU A 7 -10.80 -62.87 -42.82
C LEU A 7 -9.90 -61.70 -43.25
N HIS A 8 -8.82 -62.06 -43.93
CA HIS A 8 -7.81 -61.19 -44.54
C HIS A 8 -8.22 -60.97 -45.99
N ILE A 9 -8.34 -59.71 -46.44
CA ILE A 9 -8.29 -59.39 -47.87
C ILE A 9 -7.43 -58.13 -48.03
N SER A 10 -6.25 -58.33 -48.60
CA SER A 10 -5.39 -57.27 -49.13
C SER A 10 -5.76 -57.04 -50.59
N VAL A 11 -5.94 -55.78 -51.00
CA VAL A 11 -5.85 -55.38 -52.40
C VAL A 11 -5.02 -54.10 -52.46
N GLU A 12 -3.85 -54.20 -53.09
CA GLU A 12 -3.00 -53.08 -53.50
C GLU A 12 -3.64 -52.33 -54.68
N THR A 13 -3.53 -51.00 -54.74
CA THR A 13 -2.70 -50.28 -55.75
C THR A 13 -3.08 -48.80 -55.87
N SER A 14 -2.02 -47.97 -55.81
CA SER A 14 -1.70 -46.85 -56.72
C SER A 14 -2.49 -45.52 -56.71
N ALA A 15 -1.67 -44.46 -56.57
CA ALA A 15 -1.72 -43.17 -57.25
C ALA A 15 -2.61 -42.03 -56.72
N GLY A 16 -1.93 -40.89 -56.48
CA GLY A 16 -2.44 -39.56 -56.85
C GLY A 16 -2.93 -38.69 -55.69
N MET A 17 -2.11 -37.73 -55.27
CA MET A 17 -2.59 -36.51 -54.62
C MET A 17 -3.50 -35.70 -55.58
N PRO A 18 -4.48 -34.93 -55.06
CA PRO A 18 -4.20 -33.51 -54.78
C PRO A 18 -4.78 -33.00 -53.44
N ALA A 19 -4.25 -31.84 -53.02
CA ALA A 19 -4.41 -31.18 -51.72
C ALA A 19 -5.84 -30.71 -51.38
N PRO A 20 -6.20 -30.60 -50.09
CA PRO A 20 -7.34 -29.83 -49.65
C PRO A 20 -6.97 -28.36 -49.32
N LEU A 21 -7.86 -27.48 -49.76
CA LEU A 21 -7.86 -26.02 -49.63
C LEU A 21 -7.88 -25.53 -48.17
N SER A 22 -7.16 -24.44 -47.91
CA SER A 22 -7.11 -23.72 -46.63
C SER A 22 -8.46 -23.16 -46.18
N PRO A 23 -8.61 -22.91 -44.86
CA PRO A 23 -9.31 -21.71 -44.41
C PRO A 23 -8.47 -20.82 -43.49
N ALA A 24 -8.52 -19.53 -43.82
CA ALA A 24 -8.48 -18.33 -42.98
C ALA A 24 -7.38 -18.20 -41.90
N HIS A 25 -6.37 -17.40 -42.23
CA HIS A 25 -5.45 -16.78 -41.28
C HIS A 25 -6.16 -15.75 -40.39
N GLY A 26 -6.50 -16.14 -39.16
CA GLY A 26 -6.70 -15.18 -38.06
C GLY A 26 -5.34 -14.69 -37.58
N ARG A 27 -4.96 -13.45 -37.93
CA ARG A 27 -3.77 -12.78 -37.37
C ARG A 27 -3.97 -12.60 -35.86
N VAL A 28 -3.35 -13.46 -35.06
CA VAL A 28 -3.10 -13.18 -33.65
C VAL A 28 -1.92 -12.20 -33.59
N SER A 29 -2.21 -10.94 -33.25
CA SER A 29 -1.20 -9.93 -32.99
C SER A 29 -0.20 -10.44 -31.94
N PRO A 30 1.13 -10.29 -32.15
CA PRO A 30 2.09 -10.70 -31.15
C PRO A 30 1.87 -9.87 -29.88
N ARG A 31 1.63 -10.57 -28.77
CA ARG A 31 1.63 -10.01 -27.40
C ARG A 31 2.92 -9.18 -27.26
N LYS A 32 2.79 -7.85 -27.08
CA LYS A 32 3.93 -6.97 -26.77
C LYS A 32 4.69 -7.62 -25.61
N MET A 33 5.89 -8.14 -25.89
CA MET A 33 6.77 -8.63 -24.85
C MET A 33 7.02 -7.46 -23.88
N ALA A 34 6.73 -7.68 -22.60
CA ALA A 34 7.11 -6.75 -21.55
C ALA A 34 8.62 -6.52 -21.67
N ARG A 35 9.03 -5.26 -21.81
CA ARG A 35 10.45 -4.90 -21.88
C ARG A 35 11.16 -5.45 -20.63
N PRO A 36 12.37 -6.05 -20.76
CA PRO A 36 13.15 -6.41 -19.60
C PRO A 36 13.45 -5.14 -18.81
N ILE A 37 12.87 -5.03 -17.62
CA ILE A 37 13.05 -3.89 -16.73
C ILE A 37 14.45 -4.02 -16.15
N SER A 38 15.32 -3.05 -16.46
CA SER A 38 16.71 -3.04 -16.02
C SER A 38 16.82 -3.16 -14.49
N PRO A 39 17.74 -3.99 -13.97
CA PRO A 39 17.94 -4.09 -12.53
C PRO A 39 18.44 -2.74 -12.00
N LEU A 40 17.74 -2.19 -11.00
CA LEU A 40 18.20 -0.98 -10.30
C LEU A 40 19.61 -1.23 -9.74
N THR A 41 20.59 -0.47 -10.22
CA THR A 41 21.94 -0.42 -9.65
C THR A 41 21.89 0.03 -8.19
N ARG A 42 22.92 -0.32 -7.39
CA ARG A 42 23.08 0.06 -5.96
C ARG A 42 22.80 1.55 -5.67
N ARG A 43 23.01 2.44 -6.66
CA ARG A 43 22.74 3.89 -6.60
C ARG A 43 21.25 4.26 -6.68
N GLY A 44 20.40 3.43 -7.27
CA GLY A 44 19.00 3.76 -7.52
C GLY A 44 18.12 3.76 -6.26
N GLY A 45 18.44 2.91 -5.27
CA GLY A 45 17.67 2.89 -4.00
C GLY A 45 17.86 4.17 -3.20
N GLU A 46 19.10 4.63 -3.05
CA GLU A 46 19.43 5.88 -2.33
C GLU A 46 18.82 7.09 -3.04
N GLU A 47 18.84 7.11 -4.37
CA GLU A 47 18.20 8.17 -5.16
C GLU A 47 16.68 8.19 -4.95
N VAL A 48 16.02 7.02 -4.90
CA VAL A 48 14.58 6.92 -4.61
C VAL A 48 14.26 7.39 -3.19
N LEU A 49 15.09 7.03 -2.21
CA LEU A 49 14.96 7.52 -0.84
C LEU A 49 15.06 9.05 -0.78
N ALA A 50 16.10 9.63 -1.39
CA ALA A 50 16.29 11.08 -1.42
C ALA A 50 15.09 11.80 -2.07
N LYS A 51 14.59 11.28 -3.20
CA LYS A 51 13.41 11.82 -3.89
C LYS A 51 12.13 11.70 -3.06
N LEU A 52 11.95 10.61 -2.31
CA LEU A 52 10.81 10.47 -1.40
C LEU A 52 10.88 11.52 -0.28
N VAL A 53 12.04 11.70 0.34
CA VAL A 53 12.23 12.70 1.39
C VAL A 53 11.96 14.11 0.86
N GLU A 54 12.50 14.44 -0.32
CA GLU A 54 12.24 15.73 -0.99
C GLU A 54 10.75 15.96 -1.28
N GLU A 55 10.06 14.95 -1.83
CA GLU A 55 8.62 15.03 -2.11
C GLU A 55 7.80 15.26 -0.83
N LEU A 56 8.12 14.55 0.27
CA LEU A 56 7.44 14.73 1.55
C LEU A 56 7.70 16.12 2.14
N LEU A 57 8.95 16.59 2.10
CA LEU A 57 9.30 17.94 2.56
C LEU A 57 8.60 19.04 1.76
N SER A 58 8.46 18.86 0.43
CA SER A 58 7.72 19.80 -0.42
C SER A 58 6.24 19.95 -0.02
N ARG A 59 5.70 18.94 0.67
CA ARG A 59 4.34 18.90 1.23
C ARG A 59 4.26 19.38 2.68
N GLY A 60 5.38 19.85 3.25
CA GLY A 60 5.48 20.26 4.66
C GLY A 60 5.54 19.08 5.64
N ILE A 61 5.86 17.88 5.17
CA ILE A 61 5.92 16.66 5.99
C ILE A 61 7.38 16.36 6.29
N ASP A 62 7.81 16.71 7.49
CA ASP A 62 9.07 16.24 8.07
C ASP A 62 8.78 15.19 9.15
N VAL A 63 9.12 13.94 8.87
CA VAL A 63 8.91 12.83 9.81
C VAL A 63 9.95 12.80 10.92
N SER A 64 11.10 13.46 10.76
CA SER A 64 12.18 13.46 11.74
C SER A 64 11.82 14.29 12.98
N VAL A 65 10.95 15.28 12.80
CA VAL A 65 10.45 16.16 13.84
C VAL A 65 9.08 15.66 14.32
N PRO A 66 8.93 15.26 15.60
CA PRO A 66 7.64 14.90 16.15
C PRO A 66 6.67 16.08 16.05
N GLN A 67 5.54 15.90 15.35
CA GLN A 67 4.50 16.92 15.28
C GLN A 67 3.48 16.72 16.41
N PRO A 68 3.24 17.72 17.27
CA PRO A 68 2.24 17.62 18.33
C PRO A 68 0.84 17.47 17.74
N GLY A 69 -0.03 16.74 18.45
CA GLY A 69 -1.46 16.66 18.11
C GLY A 69 -2.24 17.92 18.48
N HIS A 70 -3.52 17.97 18.15
CA HIS A 70 -4.40 19.12 18.45
C HIS A 70 -4.51 19.47 19.94
N THR A 71 -4.20 18.53 20.84
CA THR A 71 -4.18 18.74 22.29
C THR A 71 -2.83 19.23 22.83
N GLY A 72 -1.82 19.39 21.96
CA GLY A 72 -0.42 19.59 22.37
C GLY A 72 0.25 18.31 22.89
N SER A 73 -0.46 17.18 22.93
CA SER A 73 0.08 15.88 23.33
C SER A 73 1.08 15.34 22.31
N SER A 74 2.15 14.72 22.80
CA SER A 74 3.08 13.90 22.01
C SER A 74 2.51 12.51 21.69
N VAL A 75 1.54 12.04 22.48
CA VAL A 75 0.82 10.79 22.22
C VAL A 75 -0.32 11.08 21.25
N ARG A 76 -0.22 10.49 20.05
CA ARG A 76 -1.14 10.68 18.93
C ARG A 76 -1.82 9.37 18.54
N LEU A 77 -2.93 9.47 17.80
CA LEU A 77 -3.58 8.27 17.26
C LEU A 77 -2.63 7.57 16.27
N PRO A 78 -2.58 6.22 16.28
CA PRO A 78 -1.71 5.48 15.35
C PRO A 78 -2.09 5.75 13.89
N LEU A 79 -1.09 6.11 13.07
CA LEU A 79 -1.32 6.60 11.70
C LEU A 79 -1.94 5.53 10.79
N GLN A 80 -1.67 4.26 11.05
CA GLN A 80 -2.17 3.13 10.25
C GLN A 80 -3.70 3.03 10.21
N PHE A 81 -4.42 3.58 11.20
CA PHE A 81 -5.88 3.61 11.19
C PHE A 81 -6.47 4.61 10.18
N PHE A 82 -5.62 5.45 9.61
CA PHE A 82 -5.98 6.49 8.63
C PHE A 82 -5.46 6.16 7.22
N ASP A 83 -4.98 4.94 7.02
CA ASP A 83 -4.53 4.46 5.71
C ASP A 83 -5.73 4.23 4.79
N ASN A 84 -5.79 4.94 3.66
CA ASN A 84 -6.84 4.75 2.67
C ASN A 84 -6.42 3.69 1.64
N THR A 85 -7.20 2.62 1.54
CA THR A 85 -6.99 1.50 0.61
C THR A 85 -8.00 1.45 -0.55
N ASP A 86 -8.96 2.37 -0.62
CA ASP A 86 -10.09 2.34 -1.56
C ASP A 86 -9.68 2.31 -3.03
N LEU A 87 -8.59 3.01 -3.36
CA LEU A 87 -8.05 3.13 -4.72
C LEU A 87 -6.71 2.39 -4.88
N GLU A 88 -6.43 1.44 -4.00
CA GLU A 88 -5.16 0.71 -4.04
C GLU A 88 -5.08 -0.15 -5.31
N ARG A 89 -3.99 0.02 -6.05
CA ARG A 89 -3.81 -0.66 -7.35
C ARG A 89 -3.34 -2.10 -7.22
N ASN A 90 -2.82 -2.50 -6.06
CA ASN A 90 -2.21 -3.80 -5.87
C ASN A 90 -2.35 -4.27 -4.42
N THR A 91 -2.52 -5.57 -4.21
CA THR A 91 -2.59 -6.13 -2.85
C THR A 91 -1.21 -6.10 -2.18
N ALA A 92 -1.18 -6.18 -0.85
CA ALA A 92 0.07 -6.23 -0.09
C ALA A 92 0.96 -7.41 -0.54
N GLU A 93 0.35 -8.58 -0.75
CA GLU A 93 1.04 -9.77 -1.25
C GLU A 93 1.49 -9.60 -2.72
N GLY A 94 0.71 -8.89 -3.54
CA GLY A 94 1.07 -8.57 -4.92
C GLY A 94 2.29 -7.65 -5.00
N TRP A 95 2.35 -6.63 -4.14
CA TRP A 95 3.52 -5.78 -4.00
C TRP A 95 4.76 -6.57 -3.55
N LEU A 96 4.60 -7.41 -2.51
CA LEU A 96 5.68 -8.24 -1.98
C LEU A 96 6.22 -9.21 -3.04
N SER A 97 5.34 -9.92 -3.74
CA SER A 97 5.74 -10.89 -4.76
C SER A 97 6.52 -10.22 -5.90
N ALA A 98 6.02 -9.10 -6.41
CA ALA A 98 6.72 -8.33 -7.44
C ALA A 98 8.08 -7.81 -6.97
N ALA A 99 8.16 -7.34 -5.73
CA ALA A 99 9.39 -6.84 -5.12
C ALA A 99 10.45 -7.95 -4.97
N LEU A 100 10.04 -9.14 -4.49
CA LEU A 100 10.94 -10.29 -4.34
C LEU A 100 11.44 -10.81 -5.69
N GLN A 101 10.57 -10.88 -6.70
CA GLN A 101 10.96 -11.29 -8.05
C GLN A 101 11.98 -10.33 -8.68
N ARG A 102 11.83 -9.02 -8.45
CA ARG A 102 12.69 -8.00 -9.07
C ARG A 102 14.02 -7.79 -8.33
N HIS A 103 14.02 -7.86 -7.00
CA HIS A 103 15.17 -7.46 -6.19
C HIS A 103 15.89 -8.63 -5.49
N GLY A 104 15.24 -9.79 -5.35
CA GLY A 104 15.80 -10.95 -4.66
C GLY A 104 16.19 -10.64 -3.21
N SER A 105 17.49 -10.74 -2.90
CA SER A 105 18.05 -10.45 -1.57
C SER A 105 18.47 -8.98 -1.38
N LYS A 106 18.32 -8.12 -2.40
CA LYS A 106 18.67 -6.69 -2.29
C LYS A 106 17.52 -5.91 -1.64
N PRO A 107 17.78 -4.67 -1.15
CA PRO A 107 16.71 -3.77 -0.74
C PRO A 107 15.67 -3.60 -1.84
N ASN A 108 14.40 -3.61 -1.44
CA ASN A 108 13.23 -3.58 -2.30
C ASN A 108 12.18 -2.55 -1.87
N ALA A 109 12.42 -1.85 -0.76
CA ALA A 109 11.56 -0.80 -0.23
C ALA A 109 12.37 0.29 0.49
N VAL A 110 11.72 1.43 0.65
CA VAL A 110 12.05 2.45 1.64
C VAL A 110 11.08 2.25 2.81
N VAL A 111 11.61 2.23 4.04
CA VAL A 111 10.86 1.93 5.26
C VAL A 111 11.01 3.03 6.30
N LEU A 112 9.94 3.34 7.02
CA LEU A 112 9.92 4.30 8.12
C LEU A 112 10.16 3.57 9.44
N THR A 113 11.25 3.91 10.13
CA THR A 113 11.57 3.40 11.46
C THR A 113 11.51 4.51 12.50
N PRO A 114 11.08 4.24 13.74
CA PRO A 114 11.15 5.23 14.81
C PRO A 114 12.61 5.61 15.12
N ASN A 115 12.85 6.89 15.42
CA ASN A 115 14.15 7.39 15.86
C ASN A 115 14.19 7.57 17.40
N SER A 116 15.36 7.88 17.94
CA SER A 116 15.57 8.01 19.40
C SER A 116 14.87 9.20 20.05
N VAL A 117 14.44 10.19 19.27
CA VAL A 117 13.77 11.43 19.72
C VAL A 117 12.26 11.40 19.49
N GLY A 118 11.68 10.24 19.15
CA GLY A 118 10.24 10.05 18.98
C GLY A 118 9.68 10.44 17.62
N GLY A 119 10.55 10.83 16.68
CA GLY A 119 10.22 10.99 15.26
C GLY A 119 10.46 9.69 14.48
N GLY A 120 10.51 9.81 13.16
CA GLY A 120 10.80 8.72 12.24
C GLY A 120 12.03 9.01 11.36
N GLU A 121 12.60 7.94 10.82
CA GLU A 121 13.70 7.97 9.87
C GLU A 121 13.39 7.03 8.72
N TRP A 122 13.54 7.52 7.49
CA TRP A 122 13.38 6.71 6.29
C TRP A 122 14.69 6.00 5.96
N LYS A 123 14.64 4.67 5.83
CA LYS A 123 15.79 3.82 5.52
C LYS A 123 15.49 2.90 4.36
N LEU A 124 16.53 2.46 3.64
CA LEU A 124 16.36 1.34 2.72
C LEU A 124 16.16 0.05 3.52
N GLY A 125 15.29 -0.82 3.00
CA GLY A 125 15.01 -2.10 3.61
C GLY A 125 14.65 -3.16 2.58
N ARG A 126 14.60 -4.40 3.06
CA ARG A 126 14.10 -5.56 2.32
C ARG A 126 12.88 -6.10 3.04
N VAL A 127 11.72 -5.89 2.45
CA VAL A 127 10.48 -6.56 2.85
C VAL A 127 10.48 -7.97 2.28
N PHE A 128 10.29 -8.97 3.12
CA PHE A 128 10.37 -10.37 2.71
C PHE A 128 9.15 -11.20 3.10
N ARG A 129 8.29 -10.67 3.97
CA ARG A 129 7.07 -11.34 4.39
C ARG A 129 5.96 -10.30 4.64
N TYR A 130 4.72 -10.74 4.48
CA TYR A 130 3.53 -10.00 4.89
C TYR A 130 2.76 -10.88 5.89
N ASP A 131 2.47 -10.33 7.07
CA ASP A 131 1.60 -10.94 8.05
C ASP A 131 0.16 -10.48 7.81
N ARG A 132 -0.66 -11.38 7.29
CA ARG A 132 -2.07 -11.11 6.98
C ARG A 132 -2.93 -10.93 8.23
N LYS A 133 -2.52 -11.48 9.38
CA LYS A 133 -3.30 -11.35 10.62
C LYS A 133 -3.13 -9.97 11.24
N GLY A 134 -1.89 -9.47 11.27
CA GLY A 134 -1.57 -8.12 11.76
C GLY A 134 -1.66 -7.02 10.69
N GLU A 135 -1.85 -7.39 9.43
CA GLU A 135 -1.77 -6.49 8.26
C GLU A 135 -0.46 -5.71 8.21
N GLN A 136 0.65 -6.40 8.52
CA GLN A 136 1.98 -5.79 8.61
C GLN A 136 2.98 -6.42 7.65
N PHE A 137 3.84 -5.58 7.08
CA PHE A 137 5.03 -6.03 6.39
C PHE A 137 6.13 -6.36 7.38
N VAL A 138 6.94 -7.35 7.04
CA VAL A 138 8.10 -7.74 7.81
C VAL A 138 9.34 -7.50 6.97
N ALA A 139 10.26 -6.70 7.52
CA ALA A 139 11.40 -6.17 6.78
C ALA A 139 12.70 -6.29 7.57
N HIS A 140 13.80 -6.44 6.82
CA HIS A 140 15.14 -6.19 7.31
C HIS A 140 15.54 -4.77 6.91
N VAL A 141 16.08 -4.01 7.86
CA VAL A 141 16.48 -2.62 7.63
C VAL A 141 17.97 -2.56 7.32
N LYS A 142 18.36 -1.64 6.44
CA LYS A 142 19.75 -1.35 6.18
C LYS A 142 20.35 -0.60 7.37
N GLY A 143 21.38 -1.16 7.98
CA GLY A 143 22.15 -0.54 9.05
C GLY A 143 23.09 0.56 8.56
N GLU A 144 23.75 1.23 9.51
CA GLU A 144 24.77 2.26 9.24
C GLU A 144 26.00 1.70 8.51
N ASP A 145 26.30 0.42 8.72
CA ASP A 145 27.33 -0.35 8.01
C ASP A 145 26.98 -0.61 6.53
N GLY A 146 25.79 -0.21 6.11
CA GLY A 146 25.27 -0.35 4.76
C GLY A 146 24.77 -1.74 4.42
N LYS A 147 24.68 -2.66 5.39
CA LYS A 147 24.19 -4.03 5.21
C LYS A 147 22.77 -4.18 5.75
N LEU A 148 22.05 -5.18 5.25
CA LEU A 148 20.73 -5.54 5.79
C LEU A 148 20.93 -6.27 7.12
N GLN A 149 20.19 -5.86 8.15
CA GLN A 149 20.18 -6.52 9.46
C GLN A 149 19.17 -7.69 9.42
N GLU A 150 19.66 -8.88 9.08
CA GLU A 150 18.81 -10.07 8.92
C GLU A 150 18.36 -10.69 10.26
N GLU A 151 19.15 -10.52 11.32
CA GLU A 151 18.89 -11.09 12.65
C GLU A 151 17.74 -10.40 13.41
N SER A 152 17.39 -9.17 13.03
CA SER A 152 16.41 -8.32 13.73
C SER A 152 15.32 -7.82 12.78
N PRO A 153 14.46 -8.70 12.24
CA PRO A 153 13.35 -8.28 11.40
C PRO A 153 12.37 -7.41 12.21
N ILE A 154 11.86 -6.37 11.56
CA ILE A 154 10.85 -5.48 12.14
C ILE A 154 9.52 -5.63 11.43
N SER A 155 8.43 -5.49 12.18
CA SER A 155 7.07 -5.44 11.62
C SER A 155 6.63 -3.99 11.45
N LEU A 156 6.08 -3.67 10.28
CA LEU A 156 5.76 -2.31 9.85
C LEU A 156 4.35 -2.26 9.25
N PRO A 157 3.54 -1.26 9.57
CA PRO A 157 2.29 -1.03 8.86
C PRO A 157 2.57 -0.59 7.41
N ARG A 158 1.57 -0.70 6.55
CA ARG A 158 1.69 -0.36 5.12
C ARG A 158 2.16 1.07 4.87
N LEU A 159 1.67 2.05 5.62
CA LEU A 159 2.11 3.46 5.50
C LEU A 159 3.59 3.66 5.84
N SER A 160 4.22 2.72 6.54
CA SER A 160 5.66 2.77 6.83
C SER A 160 6.52 2.11 5.74
N VAL A 161 5.93 1.66 4.63
CA VAL A 161 6.65 0.91 3.59
C VAL A 161 6.27 1.44 2.20
N MET A 162 7.24 2.04 1.50
CA MET A 162 7.15 2.33 0.07
C MET A 162 7.99 1.33 -0.70
N PHE A 163 7.38 0.49 -1.53
CA PHE A 163 8.16 -0.41 -2.39
C PHE A 163 8.89 0.40 -3.47
N LEU A 164 10.11 0.00 -3.86
CA LEU A 164 10.86 0.69 -4.92
C LEU A 164 10.19 0.62 -6.30
N ALA A 165 9.19 -0.25 -6.45
CA ALA A 165 8.37 -0.36 -7.64
C ALA A 165 7.16 0.60 -7.63
N GLU A 166 6.83 1.18 -6.48
CA GLU A 166 5.75 2.14 -6.29
C GLU A 166 6.17 3.53 -6.78
N LYS A 167 5.21 4.35 -7.22
CA LYS A 167 5.50 5.72 -7.64
C LYS A 167 5.51 6.64 -6.42
N ILE A 168 6.59 7.41 -6.30
CA ILE A 168 6.81 8.32 -5.16
C ILE A 168 5.62 9.28 -4.93
N PRO A 169 5.06 9.98 -5.94
CA PRO A 169 3.96 10.92 -5.69
C PRO A 169 2.68 10.24 -5.19
N GLU A 170 2.45 8.99 -5.60
CA GLU A 170 1.26 8.23 -5.19
C GLU A 170 1.39 7.78 -3.73
N PHE A 171 2.57 7.29 -3.34
CA PHE A 171 2.89 6.98 -1.95
C PHE A 171 2.82 8.24 -1.07
N ALA A 172 3.42 9.34 -1.50
CA ALA A 172 3.47 10.59 -0.75
C ALA A 172 2.07 11.19 -0.54
N GLU A 173 1.20 11.13 -1.56
CA GLU A 173 -0.20 11.55 -1.41
C GLU A 173 -0.96 10.66 -0.43
N ARG A 174 -0.77 9.33 -0.48
CA ARG A 174 -1.38 8.41 0.49
C ARG A 174 -0.93 8.72 1.92
N PHE A 175 0.37 8.91 2.13
CA PHE A 175 0.94 9.24 3.43
C PHE A 175 0.43 10.59 3.96
N ALA A 176 0.41 11.62 3.10
CA ALA A 176 -0.14 12.92 3.42
C ALA A 176 -1.65 12.87 3.73
N GLY A 177 -2.40 12.08 2.97
CA GLY A 177 -3.82 11.82 3.20
C GLY A 177 -4.08 11.24 4.59
N ALA A 178 -3.30 10.24 5.00
CA ALA A 178 -3.41 9.64 6.32
C ALA A 178 -3.10 10.64 7.45
N LEU A 179 -2.07 11.48 7.28
CA LEU A 179 -1.75 12.53 8.26
C LEU A 179 -2.91 13.53 8.41
N ARG A 180 -3.45 14.03 7.30
CA ARG A 180 -4.59 14.96 7.31
C ARG A 180 -5.84 14.32 7.95
N ALA A 181 -6.13 13.06 7.63
CA ALA A 181 -7.26 12.35 8.21
C ALA A 181 -7.08 12.14 9.73
N ARG A 182 -5.85 11.84 10.19
CA ARG A 182 -5.54 11.77 11.61
C ARG A 182 -5.78 13.11 12.31
N ASP A 183 -5.26 14.20 11.74
CA ASP A 183 -5.44 15.55 12.28
C ASP A 183 -6.94 15.90 12.40
N GLN A 184 -7.71 15.69 11.32
CA GLN A 184 -9.15 15.94 11.31
C GLN A 184 -9.91 15.11 12.35
N CYS A 185 -9.53 13.84 12.52
CA CYS A 185 -10.15 12.97 13.52
C CYS A 185 -9.82 13.43 14.95
N GLU A 186 -8.56 13.74 15.23
CA GLU A 186 -8.13 14.26 16.53
C GLU A 186 -8.84 15.58 16.88
N ALA A 187 -8.96 16.51 15.91
CA ALA A 187 -9.71 17.76 16.09
C ALA A 187 -11.20 17.50 16.36
N SER A 188 -11.81 16.57 15.63
CA SER A 188 -13.22 16.22 15.78
C SER A 188 -13.51 15.59 17.15
N LEU A 189 -12.64 14.68 17.61
CA LEU A 189 -12.73 14.07 18.93
C LEU A 189 -12.59 15.11 20.03
N LEU A 190 -11.64 16.04 19.90
CA LEU A 190 -11.43 17.12 20.84
C LEU A 190 -12.66 18.05 20.91
N PHE A 191 -13.22 18.43 19.76
CA PHE A 191 -14.44 19.23 19.70
C PHE A 191 -15.62 18.52 20.38
N GLN A 192 -15.85 17.24 20.06
CA GLN A 192 -16.90 16.44 20.69
C GLN A 192 -16.72 16.33 22.20
N PHE A 193 -15.47 16.16 22.66
CA PHE A 193 -15.14 16.15 24.07
C PHE A 193 -15.50 17.49 24.73
N TYR A 194 -15.13 18.63 24.14
CA TYR A 194 -15.48 19.94 24.68
C TYR A 194 -17.00 20.15 24.77
N VAL A 195 -17.75 19.81 23.73
CA VAL A 195 -19.22 19.96 23.73
C VAL A 195 -19.86 19.10 24.82
N ARG A 196 -19.42 17.84 24.97
CA ARG A 196 -19.97 16.92 25.97
C ARG A 196 -19.64 17.30 27.41
N ASN A 197 -18.49 17.93 27.62
CA ASN A 197 -18.02 18.34 28.94
C ASN A 197 -18.22 19.84 29.18
N MET A 198 -19.03 20.52 28.35
CA MET A 198 -19.32 21.93 28.54
C MET A 198 -20.11 22.11 29.85
N PRO A 199 -19.64 22.94 30.79
CA PRO A 199 -20.36 23.18 32.04
C PRO A 199 -21.68 23.88 31.73
N THR A 200 -22.79 23.25 32.11
CA THR A 200 -24.14 23.79 31.91
C THR A 200 -24.66 24.58 33.12
N ALA A 201 -23.88 24.65 34.21
CA ALA A 201 -24.30 25.20 35.49
C ALA A 201 -24.78 26.66 35.44
N ASP A 202 -24.24 27.47 34.52
CA ASP A 202 -24.60 28.89 34.35
C ASP A 202 -25.40 29.18 33.07
N VAL A 203 -25.81 28.14 32.33
CA VAL A 203 -26.63 28.33 31.12
C VAL A 203 -28.08 28.57 31.57
N LYS A 204 -28.57 29.80 31.45
CA LYS A 204 -30.00 30.11 31.62
C LYS A 204 -30.80 29.19 30.71
N THR A 205 -31.56 28.28 31.32
CA THR A 205 -32.53 27.46 30.59
C THR A 205 -33.61 28.35 30.00
N LEU A 206 -34.18 27.94 28.87
CA LEU A 206 -35.30 28.66 28.27
C LEU A 206 -36.47 28.64 29.27
N THR A 207 -37.06 29.82 29.50
CA THR A 207 -38.33 29.90 30.26
C THR A 207 -39.46 29.24 29.46
N GLU A 208 -40.47 28.69 30.12
CA GLU A 208 -41.62 28.03 29.46
C GLU A 208 -42.24 28.92 28.37
N GLY A 209 -42.37 30.23 28.61
CA GLY A 209 -42.87 31.18 27.61
C GLY A 209 -41.95 31.38 26.39
N GLN A 210 -40.63 31.13 26.51
CA GLN A 210 -39.71 31.11 25.37
C GLN A 210 -39.80 29.78 24.61
N VAL A 211 -40.01 28.66 25.30
CA VAL A 211 -40.23 27.34 24.69
C VAL A 211 -41.52 27.34 23.86
N GLN A 212 -42.62 27.87 24.42
CA GLN A 212 -43.93 27.96 23.75
C GLN A 212 -43.82 28.75 22.42
N ARG A 213 -43.16 29.91 22.44
CA ARG A 213 -42.94 30.75 21.24
C ARG A 213 -42.04 30.09 20.19
N LEU A 214 -41.14 29.20 20.60
CA LEU A 214 -40.26 28.44 19.70
C LEU A 214 -41.04 27.32 19.00
N LEU A 215 -41.90 26.61 19.74
CA LEU A 215 -42.78 25.57 19.22
C LEU A 215 -43.83 26.16 18.25
N GLU A 216 -44.40 27.32 18.57
CA GLU A 216 -45.36 28.02 17.70
C GLU A 216 -44.75 28.53 16.39
N ARG A 217 -43.43 28.73 16.33
CA ARG A 217 -42.71 29.17 15.12
C ARG A 217 -42.18 28.03 14.26
N ALA A 218 -42.11 26.83 14.82
CA ALA A 218 -41.62 25.63 14.13
C ALA A 218 -42.75 24.83 13.44
N LEU A 219 -44.00 25.14 13.79
CA LEU A 219 -45.23 24.69 13.11
C LEU A 219 -45.68 25.74 12.09
#